data_AF-A0ABD6B1G7-F1
#
_entry.id   AF-A0ABD6B1G7-F1
#
_cell.length_a   1.000
_cell.length_b   1.000
_cell.length_c   1.000
_cell.angle_alpha   90.00
_cell.angle_beta   90.00
_cell.angle_gamma   90.00
#
_symmetry.space_group_name_H-M   'P 1'
#
loop_
_entity.id
_entity.type
_entity.pdbx_description
1 polymer ?
#
loop_
_entity_poly.entity_id
_entity_poly.type
_entity_poly.pdbx_seq_one_letter_code
_entity_poly.pdbx_strand_id
1 'polypeptide(L)' 'MSTRQVVSIAQCDRWRDARRDGVDYDALAADTPFSRHTVESHVSGRCSHQQSDSGMTCPRCQETTQNLPLHIRACEGGGR' A
#
# COMPACT_ATOMS: atom_id res chain seq x y z
N MET A 1 -1.83 -27.87 9.27
CA MET A 1 -1.48 -26.50 9.68
C MET A 1 -2.17 -25.54 8.72
N SER A 2 -3.14 -24.74 9.17
CA SER A 2 -3.86 -23.78 8.33
C SER A 2 -2.98 -22.56 8.10
N THR A 3 -2.30 -22.50 6.96
CA THR A 3 -1.61 -21.29 6.48
C THR A 3 -2.68 -20.28 6.08
N ARG A 4 -3.05 -19.39 7.00
CA ARG A 4 -3.80 -18.17 6.66
C ARG A 4 -2.95 -17.39 5.66
N GLN A 5 -3.29 -17.48 4.37
CA GLN A 5 -2.64 -16.67 3.36
C GLN A 5 -3.00 -15.20 3.63
N VAL A 6 -1.96 -14.39 3.80
CA VAL A 6 -2.08 -12.95 4.03
C VAL A 6 -1.93 -12.26 2.67
N VAL A 7 -2.86 -11.37 2.34
CA VAL A 7 -2.75 -10.53 1.13
C VAL A 7 -1.54 -9.61 1.31
N SER A 8 -0.63 -9.58 0.34
CA SER A 8 0.51 -8.66 0.36
C SER A 8 0.13 -7.25 -0.08
N ILE A 9 0.94 -6.24 0.28
CA ILE A 9 0.74 -4.84 -0.17
C ILE A 9 0.68 -4.77 -1.70
N ALA A 10 1.67 -5.36 -2.39
CA ALA A 10 1.70 -5.39 -3.85
C ALA A 10 0.46 -6.04 -4.49
N GLN A 11 -0.11 -7.09 -3.88
CA GLN A 11 -1.34 -7.72 -4.34
C GLN A 11 -2.54 -6.77 -4.16
N CYS A 12 -2.58 -6.07 -3.03
CA CYS A 12 -3.61 -5.08 -2.72
C CYS A 12 -3.60 -3.93 -3.73
N ASP A 13 -2.43 -3.43 -4.09
CA ASP A 13 -2.29 -2.34 -5.06
C ASP A 13 -2.70 -2.79 -6.46
N ARG A 14 -2.27 -3.98 -6.89
CA ARG A 14 -2.73 -4.58 -8.16
C ARG A 14 -4.26 -4.68 -8.23
N TRP A 15 -4.91 -5.11 -7.16
CA TRP A 15 -6.38 -5.18 -7.14
C TRP A 15 -7.05 -3.81 -7.23
N ARG A 16 -6.46 -2.78 -6.61
CA ARG A 16 -6.97 -1.40 -6.70
C ARG A 16 -6.81 -0.83 -8.10
N ASP A 17 -5.65 -1.05 -8.71
CA ASP A 17 -5.37 -0.59 -10.07
C ASP A 17 -6.30 -1.27 -11.07
N ALA A 18 -6.39 -2.60 -11.03
CA ALA A 18 -7.29 -3.34 -11.90
C ALA A 18 -8.77 -2.97 -11.68
N ARG A 19 -9.19 -2.65 -10.45
CA ARG A 19 -10.55 -2.12 -10.21
C ARG A 19 -10.75 -0.75 -10.86
N ARG A 20 -9.75 0.13 -10.82
CA ARG A 20 -9.79 1.43 -11.52
C ARG A 20 -9.89 1.26 -13.03
N ASP A 21 -9.28 0.21 -13.57
CA ASP A 21 -9.38 -0.17 -14.99
C ASP A 21 -10.71 -0.85 -15.34
N GLY A 22 -11.61 -1.03 -14.37
CA GLY A 22 -12.97 -1.56 -14.58
C GLY A 22 -13.11 -3.07 -14.39
N VAL A 23 -12.09 -3.78 -13.92
CA VAL A 23 -12.17 -5.23 -13.66
C VAL A 23 -13.10 -5.51 -12.48
N ASP A 24 -13.92 -6.56 -12.60
CA ASP A 24 -14.85 -7.02 -11.56
C ASP A 24 -14.17 -7.83 -10.45
N TYR A 25 -14.76 -7.80 -9.24
CA TYR A 25 -14.22 -8.49 -8.07
C TYR A 25 -14.06 -10.00 -8.26
N ASP A 26 -14.98 -10.62 -8.98
CA ASP A 26 -14.95 -12.05 -9.28
C ASP A 26 -13.78 -12.40 -10.21
N ALA A 27 -13.50 -11.57 -11.20
CA ALA A 27 -12.33 -11.73 -12.07
C ALA A 27 -11.02 -11.53 -11.30
N LEU A 28 -10.97 -10.56 -10.38
CA LEU A 28 -9.81 -10.35 -9.50
C LEU A 28 -9.57 -11.50 -8.51
N ALA A 29 -10.63 -12.20 -8.11
CA ALA A 29 -10.56 -13.34 -7.22
C ALA A 29 -10.22 -14.64 -7.96
N ALA A 30 -10.63 -14.79 -9.23
CA ALA A 30 -10.52 -16.03 -10.01
C ALA A 30 -9.09 -16.58 -10.09
N ASP A 31 -8.10 -15.71 -10.26
CA ASP A 31 -6.67 -16.08 -10.35
C ASP A 31 -5.94 -16.03 -9.00
N THR A 32 -6.68 -15.95 -7.90
CA THR A 32 -6.11 -15.85 -6.57
C THR A 32 -6.73 -16.86 -5.62
N PRO A 33 -5.99 -17.26 -4.58
CA PRO A 33 -6.55 -18.10 -3.52
C PRO A 33 -7.47 -17.31 -2.55
N PHE A 34 -7.75 -16.05 -2.83
CA PHE A 34 -8.54 -15.17 -1.96
C PHE A 34 -10.01 -15.13 -2.39
N SER A 35 -10.91 -15.10 -1.42
CA SER A 35 -12.35 -14.96 -1.69
C SER A 35 -12.68 -13.56 -2.22
N ARG A 36 -13.74 -13.45 -3.03
CA ARG A 36 -14.31 -12.18 -3.51
C ARG A 36 -14.47 -11.14 -2.40
N HIS A 37 -14.98 -11.53 -1.23
CA HIS A 37 -15.16 -10.63 -0.08
C HIS A 37 -13.82 -10.08 0.46
N THR A 38 -12.76 -10.89 0.43
CA THR A 38 -11.40 -10.44 0.79
C THR A 38 -10.92 -9.39 -0.22
N VAL A 39 -11.06 -9.65 -1.52
CA VAL A 39 -10.69 -8.69 -2.57
C VAL A 39 -11.45 -7.38 -2.39
N GLU A 40 -12.77 -7.44 -2.21
CA GLU A 40 -13.64 -6.28 -2.01
C GLU A 40 -13.20 -5.41 -0.82
N SER A 41 -12.87 -6.06 0.32
CA SER A 41 -12.38 -5.37 1.51
C SER A 41 -11.06 -4.63 1.25
N HIS A 42 -10.12 -5.27 0.52
CA HIS A 42 -8.83 -4.69 0.19
C HIS A 42 -8.92 -3.53 -0.81
N VAL A 43 -9.73 -3.70 -1.86
CA VAL A 43 -9.98 -2.67 -2.87
C VAL A 43 -10.66 -1.45 -2.24
N SER A 44 -11.58 -1.66 -1.29
CA SER A 44 -12.27 -0.59 -0.56
C SER A 44 -11.40 0.09 0.50
N GLY A 45 -10.13 -0.30 0.64
CA GLY A 45 -9.19 0.31 1.60
C GLY A 45 -9.36 -0.16 3.04
N ARG A 46 -10.18 -1.20 3.31
CA ARG A 46 -10.35 -1.78 4.65
C ARG A 46 -9.25 -2.78 5.03
N CYS A 47 -8.14 -2.80 4.30
CA CYS A 47 -6.99 -3.64 4.61
C CYS A 47 -6.17 -3.07 5.77
N SER A 48 -5.69 -3.93 6.66
CA SER A 48 -4.80 -3.55 7.78
C SER A 48 -3.36 -3.27 7.36
N HIS A 49 -3.09 -3.17 6.06
CA HIS A 49 -1.78 -2.73 5.58
C HIS A 49 -1.65 -1.29 6.05
N GLN A 50 -0.81 -1.04 7.08
CA GLN A 50 -0.44 0.32 7.43
C GLN A 50 0.06 0.96 6.14
N GLN A 51 -0.64 1.97 5.65
CA GLN A 51 -0.22 2.73 4.49
C GLN A 51 1.07 3.46 4.87
N SER A 52 2.19 2.76 4.75
CA SER A 52 3.54 3.31 4.78
C SER A 52 3.82 4.25 3.59
N ASP A 53 2.83 4.49 2.73
CA ASP A 53 2.90 5.44 1.62
C ASP A 53 2.57 6.89 2.03
N SER A 54 2.28 7.14 3.32
CA SER A 54 2.38 8.50 3.87
C SER A 54 3.84 8.91 4.11
N GLY A 55 4.71 8.57 3.15
CA GLY A 55 6.06 9.12 3.09
C GLY A 55 5.93 10.61 2.87
N MET A 56 6.22 11.40 3.89
CA MET A 56 6.25 12.84 3.76
C MET A 56 7.57 13.23 3.09
N THR A 57 7.50 14.04 2.03
CA THR A 57 8.69 14.57 1.37
C THR A 57 9.38 15.58 2.29
N CYS A 58 10.66 15.37 2.54
CA CYS A 58 11.46 16.31 3.32
C CYS A 58 11.67 17.60 2.51
N PRO A 59 11.27 18.78 3.02
CA PRO A 59 11.46 20.05 2.30
C PRO A 59 12.93 20.47 2.19
N ARG A 60 13.86 19.79 2.87
CA ARG A 60 15.30 20.10 2.83
C ARG A 60 16.04 19.32 1.75
N CYS A 61 15.96 17.99 1.79
CA CYS A 61 16.69 17.12 0.84
C CYS A 61 15.79 16.50 -0.25
N GLN A 62 14.48 16.77 -0.24
CA GLN A 62 13.48 16.16 -1.14
C GLN A 62 13.37 14.64 -1.06
N GLU A 63 13.93 14.01 -0.01
CA GLU A 63 13.79 12.58 0.23
C GLU A 63 12.42 12.26 0.84
N THR A 64 11.78 11.20 0.34
CA THR A 64 10.52 10.68 0.89
C THR A 64 10.82 9.83 2.12
N THR A 65 10.30 10.24 3.28
CA THR A 65 10.54 9.55 4.55
C THR A 65 9.24 9.27 5.28
N GLN A 66 9.15 8.10 5.94
CA GLN A 66 7.99 7.72 6.73
C GLN A 66 7.91 8.44 8.09
N ASN A 67 8.98 9.12 8.50
CA ASN A 67 9.03 9.85 9.77
C ASN A 67 9.72 11.21 9.62
N LEU A 68 9.01 12.15 9.00
CA LEU A 68 9.53 13.49 8.73
C LEU A 68 10.04 14.22 9.98
N PRO A 69 9.38 14.18 11.17
CA PRO A 69 9.89 14.83 12.37
C PRO A 69 11.25 14.31 12.84
N LEU A 70 11.50 13.00 12.77
CA LEU A 70 12.81 12.42 13.12
C LEU A 70 13.84 12.66 12.01
N HIS A 71 13.43 12.52 10.75
CA HIS A 71 14.31 12.75 9.61
C HIS A 71 14.81 14.20 9.58
N ILE A 72 13.95 15.22 9.76
CA ILE A 72 14.35 16.65 9.73
C ILE A 72 15.47 16.96 10.75
N ARG A 73 15.47 16.28 11.90
CA ARG A 73 16.49 16.47 12.95
C ARG A 73 17.87 15.94 12.55
N ALA A 74 17.90 14.88 11.75
CA ALA A 74 19.12 14.26 11.22
C ALA A 74 19.41 14.67 9.76
N CYS A 75 18.52 15.44 9.13
CA CYS A 75 18.63 15.85 7.74
C CYS A 75 19.67 16.95 7.61
N GLU A 76 20.88 16.56 7.22
CA GLU A 76 22.01 17.45 6.93
C GLU A 76 21.88 18.16 5.57
N GLY A 77 20.83 17.84 4.79
CA GLY A 77 20.62 18.28 3.40
C GLY A 77 20.20 19.74 3.22
N GLY A 78 20.57 20.64 4.13
CA GLY A 78 20.37 22.09 4.02
C GLY A 78 21.63 22.86 3.64
N GLY A 79 22.51 22.25 2.85
CA GLY A 79 23.73 22.89 2.36
C GLY A 79 23.80 22.81 0.85
N ARG A 80 23.90 24.00 0.22
CA ARG A 80 24.08 24.38 -1.20
C ARG A 80 22.93 24.14 -2.16
#